data_AF-A0AAV7XBN0-F1
#
_entry.id   AF-A0AAV7XBN0-F1
#
_cell.length_a   1.000
_cell.length_b   1.000
_cell.length_c   1.000
_cell.angle_alpha   90.00
_cell.angle_beta   90.00
_cell.angle_gamma   90.00
#
_symmetry.space_group_name_H-M   'P 1'
#
loop_
_entity.id
_entity.type
_entity.pdbx_description
1 polymer ?
#
loop_
_entity_poly.entity_id
_entity_poly.type
_entity_poly.pdbx_seq_one_letter_code
_entity_poly.pdbx_strand_id
1 'polypeptide(L)'
;MEIATKAADALRSVHGTKFVVGPISTTIYMAPGNSVDWAYSLGVKYAFAVELRNPVKAERYVRASAIEATAEETFAAIMTILDEVALRTRTQ
;
A
#
# COMPACT_ATOMS: atom_id res chain seq x y z
N MET A 1 2.44 -5.05 -11.34
CA MET A 1 2.03 -5.34 -9.95
C MET A 1 3.16 -5.83 -9.05
N GLU A 2 4.32 -6.25 -9.59
CA GLU A 2 5.45 -6.82 -8.82
C GLU A 2 5.85 -6.02 -7.57
N ILE A 3 6.06 -4.70 -7.68
CA ILE A 3 6.48 -3.84 -6.55
C ILE A 3 5.46 -3.89 -5.40
N ALA A 4 4.17 -3.78 -5.71
CA ALA A 4 3.11 -3.82 -4.70
C ALA A 4 2.99 -5.21 -4.04
N THR A 5 3.21 -6.29 -4.78
CA THR A 5 3.23 -7.65 -4.22
C THR A 5 4.38 -7.83 -3.24
N LYS A 6 5.61 -7.40 -3.60
CA LYS A 6 6.76 -7.43 -2.69
C LYS A 6 6.53 -6.58 -1.45
N ALA A 7 5.93 -5.39 -1.60
CA ALA A 7 5.58 -4.53 -0.47
C ALA A 7 4.56 -5.18 0.47
N ALA A 8 3.54 -5.86 -0.06
CA ALA A 8 2.57 -6.61 0.75
C ALA A 8 3.19 -7.83 1.45
N ASP A 9 4.16 -8.50 0.82
CA ASP A 9 4.92 -9.59 1.45
C ASP A 9 5.81 -9.08 2.60
N ALA A 10 6.47 -7.93 2.41
CA ALA A 10 7.26 -7.26 3.45
C ALA A 10 6.39 -6.76 4.61
N LEU A 11 5.22 -6.22 4.32
CA LEU A 11 4.22 -5.86 5.34
C LEU A 11 3.84 -7.10 6.16
N ARG A 12 3.50 -8.20 5.47
CA ARG A 12 3.07 -9.45 6.09
C ARG A 12 4.16 -10.05 6.98
N SER A 13 5.44 -9.87 6.67
CA SER A 13 6.52 -10.46 7.46
C SER A 13 6.69 -9.83 8.85
N VAL A 14 6.18 -8.62 9.07
CA VAL A 14 6.29 -7.92 10.37
C VAL A 14 5.32 -8.52 11.39
N HIS A 15 4.01 -8.52 11.10
CA HIS A 15 2.95 -8.93 12.04
C HIS A 15 1.97 -9.98 11.50
N GLY A 16 2.19 -10.48 10.28
CA GLY A 16 1.33 -11.48 9.64
C GLY A 16 0.08 -10.93 8.95
N THR A 17 -0.11 -9.60 8.92
CA THR A 17 -1.27 -8.97 8.28
C THR A 17 -1.26 -9.20 6.77
N LYS A 18 -2.41 -9.56 6.20
CA LYS A 18 -2.54 -9.88 4.78
C LYS A 18 -3.25 -8.74 4.05
N PHE A 19 -2.57 -8.19 3.04
CA PHE A 19 -3.13 -7.18 2.15
C PHE A 19 -3.47 -7.81 0.79
N VAL A 20 -4.52 -7.31 0.16
CA VAL A 20 -4.87 -7.64 -1.22
C VAL A 20 -4.25 -6.59 -2.13
N VAL A 21 -3.66 -7.03 -3.24
CA VAL A 21 -2.93 -6.16 -4.18
C VAL A 21 -3.58 -6.22 -5.55
N GLY A 22 -3.88 -5.06 -6.13
CA GLY A 22 -4.46 -4.94 -7.47
C GLY A 22 -4.78 -3.49 -7.85
N PRO A 23 -5.33 -3.26 -9.05
CA PRO A 23 -5.89 -1.97 -9.42
C PRO A 23 -7.03 -1.53 -8.48
N ILE A 24 -7.14 -0.23 -8.19
CA ILE A 24 -8.19 0.32 -7.30
C ILE A 24 -9.58 -0.12 -7.76
N SER A 25 -9.85 -0.04 -9.07
CA SER A 25 -11.17 -0.33 -9.66
C SER A 25 -11.66 -1.76 -9.46
N THR A 26 -10.76 -2.74 -9.38
CA THR A 26 -11.09 -4.17 -9.25
C THR A 26 -10.82 -4.73 -7.86
N THR A 27 -9.99 -4.04 -7.05
CA THR A 27 -9.63 -4.47 -5.69
C THR A 27 -10.55 -3.86 -4.64
N ILE A 28 -11.02 -2.63 -4.89
CA ILE A 28 -11.86 -1.87 -3.96
C ILE A 28 -13.21 -1.60 -4.66
N TYR A 29 -13.23 -0.63 -5.58
CA TYR A 29 -14.36 -0.29 -6.45
C TYR A 29 -13.94 0.79 -7.47
N MET A 30 -14.77 1.04 -8.48
CA MET A 30 -14.54 2.12 -9.46
C MET A 30 -14.60 3.50 -8.79
N ALA A 31 -13.50 4.24 -8.82
CA ALA A 31 -13.35 5.53 -8.14
C ALA A 31 -12.68 6.58 -9.05
N PRO A 32 -13.40 7.17 -10.02
CA PRO A 32 -12.83 8.19 -10.90
C PRO A 32 -12.47 9.48 -10.14
N GLY A 33 -11.41 10.17 -10.57
CA GLY A 33 -10.95 11.41 -9.95
C GLY A 33 -10.09 11.23 -8.68
N ASN A 34 -9.61 10.00 -8.42
CA ASN A 34 -8.68 9.77 -7.32
C ASN A 34 -7.29 10.35 -7.63
N SER A 35 -6.53 10.64 -6.57
CA SER A 35 -5.20 11.27 -6.65
C SER A 35 -4.14 10.39 -7.31
N VAL A 36 -4.26 9.06 -7.19
CA VAL A 36 -3.31 8.11 -7.78
C VAL A 36 -3.37 8.16 -9.31
N ASP A 37 -4.58 8.09 -9.87
CA ASP A 37 -4.79 8.17 -11.31
C ASP A 37 -4.44 9.56 -11.86
N TRP A 38 -4.74 10.62 -11.10
CA TRP A 38 -4.31 11.98 -11.46
C TRP A 38 -2.78 12.11 -11.51
N ALA A 39 -2.07 11.66 -10.47
CA ALA A 39 -0.60 11.70 -10.45
C ALA A 39 0.00 10.83 -11.57
N TYR A 40 -0.58 9.65 -11.82
CA TYR A 40 -0.16 8.78 -12.91
C TYR A 40 -0.36 9.44 -14.29
N SER A 41 -1.47 10.17 -14.49
CA SER A 41 -1.73 10.93 -15.72
C SER A 41 -0.71 12.03 -16.00
N LEU A 42 -0.03 12.53 -14.97
CA LEU A 42 1.06 13.51 -15.07
C LEU A 42 2.44 12.87 -15.26
N GLY A 43 2.51 11.55 -15.46
CA GLY A 43 3.77 10.83 -15.70
C GLY A 43 4.44 10.26 -14.46
N VAL A 44 3.82 10.34 -13.28
CA VAL A 44 4.33 9.68 -12.07
C VAL A 44 4.08 8.17 -12.18
N LYS A 45 5.08 7.45 -12.70
CA LYS A 45 5.00 6.01 -13.00
C LYS A 45 4.68 5.12 -11.79
N TYR A 46 5.13 5.53 -10.60
CA TYR A 46 5.01 4.77 -9.37
C TYR A 46 4.05 5.47 -8.40
N ALA A 47 2.74 5.33 -8.66
CA ALA A 47 1.69 5.87 -7.83
C ALA A 47 0.88 4.72 -7.19
N PHE A 48 0.70 4.77 -5.86
CA PHE A 48 0.04 3.71 -5.09
C PHE A 48 -0.95 4.32 -4.09
N ALA A 49 -2.04 3.61 -3.83
CA ALA A 49 -2.91 3.82 -2.67
C ALA A 49 -2.72 2.65 -1.70
N VAL A 50 -2.64 2.95 -0.39
CA VAL A 50 -2.52 1.95 0.68
C VAL A 50 -3.68 2.14 1.63
N GLU A 51 -4.61 1.19 1.64
CA GLU A 51 -5.71 1.12 2.60
C GLU A 51 -5.25 0.29 3.81
N LEU A 52 -5.14 0.93 4.98
CA LEU A 52 -4.56 0.33 6.19
C LEU A 52 -5.47 -0.72 6.84
N ARG A 53 -5.11 -1.19 8.04
CA ARG A 53 -5.91 -2.14 8.81
C ARG A 53 -7.35 -1.63 9.00
N ASN A 54 -8.29 -2.54 8.83
CA ASN A 54 -9.68 -2.31 9.18
C ASN A 54 -9.89 -2.36 10.70
N PRO A 55 -10.88 -1.64 11.23
CA PRO A 55 -11.34 -1.86 12.60
C PRO A 55 -11.83 -3.30 12.78
N VAL A 56 -11.81 -3.77 14.02
CA VAL A 56 -12.47 -5.03 14.37
C VAL A 56 -13.96 -4.89 14.03
N LYS A 57 -14.60 -5.94 13.50
CA LYS A 57 -15.98 -5.91 12.94
C LYS A 57 -17.04 -5.23 13.82
N ALA A 58 -16.86 -5.20 15.14
CA ALA A 58 -17.79 -4.58 16.08
C ALA A 58 -17.52 -3.09 16.36
N GLU A 59 -16.45 -2.52 15.79
CA GLU A 59 -15.99 -1.16 16.07
C GLU A 59 -16.05 -0.28 14.83
N ARG A 60 -16.36 1.00 15.06
CA ARG A 60 -16.38 2.02 14.01
C ARG A 60 -14.98 2.54 13.65
N TYR A 61 -14.04 2.46 14.58
CA TYR A 61 -12.69 3.03 14.47
C TYR A 61 -11.64 2.02 14.88
N VAL A 62 -10.44 2.14 14.31
CA VAL A 62 -9.28 1.34 14.71
C VAL A 62 -8.88 1.71 16.14
N ARG A 63 -8.57 0.71 16.97
CA ARG A 63 -8.10 0.95 18.35
C ARG A 63 -6.72 1.61 18.36
N ALA A 64 -6.48 2.50 19.31
CA ALA A 64 -5.17 3.14 19.49
C ALA A 64 -4.03 2.12 19.66
N SER A 65 -4.30 0.98 20.30
CA SER A 65 -3.34 -0.12 20.47
C SER A 65 -2.88 -0.77 19.16
N ALA A 66 -3.57 -0.54 18.04
CA ALA A 66 -3.19 -1.03 16.73
C ALA A 66 -2.36 -0.02 15.91
N ILE A 67 -2.20 1.23 16.39
CA ILE A 67 -1.52 2.29 15.64
C ILE A 67 -0.07 1.90 15.37
N GLU A 68 0.68 1.54 16.41
CA GLU A 68 2.11 1.21 16.29
C GLU A 68 2.33 0.01 15.37
N ALA A 69 1.61 -1.10 15.60
CA ALA A 69 1.70 -2.29 14.75
C ALA A 69 1.30 -2.02 13.29
N THR A 70 0.34 -1.12 13.04
CA THR A 70 -0.04 -0.70 11.68
C THR A 70 1.06 0.15 11.03
N ALA A 71 1.69 1.04 11.80
CA ALA A 71 2.77 1.89 11.32
C ALA A 71 4.01 1.05 10.96
N GLU A 72 4.42 0.11 11.82
CA GLU A 72 5.59 -0.75 11.60
C GLU A 72 5.47 -1.58 10.32
N GLU A 73 4.33 -2.26 10.12
CA GLU A 73 4.13 -3.09 8.93
C GLU A 73 4.00 -2.25 7.65
N THR A 74 3.34 -1.09 7.74
CA THR A 74 3.18 -0.17 6.59
C THR A 74 4.53 0.45 6.23
N PHE A 75 5.35 0.77 7.21
CA PHE A 75 6.69 1.31 6.99
C PHE A 75 7.57 0.31 6.24
N ALA A 76 7.54 -0.98 6.62
CA ALA A 76 8.24 -2.04 5.87
C ALA A 76 7.80 -2.12 4.41
N ALA A 77 6.49 -1.98 4.14
CA ALA A 77 5.95 -1.93 2.79
C ALA A 77 6.48 -0.71 2.00
N ILE A 78 6.44 0.48 2.60
CA ILE A 78 6.91 1.73 2.00
C ILE A 78 8.40 1.65 1.66
N MET A 79 9.24 1.18 2.59
CA MET A 79 10.67 1.01 2.35
C MET A 79 10.94 0.06 1.18
N THR A 80 10.20 -1.04 1.10
CA THR A 80 10.29 -1.99 -0.03
C THR A 80 9.91 -1.31 -1.36
N ILE A 81 8.86 -0.49 -1.38
CA ILE A 81 8.49 0.28 -2.59
C ILE A 81 9.63 1.23 -2.98
N LEU A 82 10.19 1.98 -2.02
CA LEU A 82 11.27 2.93 -2.28
C LEU A 82 12.51 2.24 -2.84
N ASP A 83 12.91 1.10 -2.27
CA ASP A 83 14.06 0.32 -2.74
C ASP A 83 13.82 -0.20 -4.17
N GLU A 84 12.65 -0.78 -4.43
CA GLU A 84 12.28 -1.32 -5.74
C GLU A 84 12.16 -0.22 -6.82
N VAL A 85 11.69 0.98 -6.45
CA VAL A 85 11.68 2.15 -7.33
C VAL A 85 13.11 2.60 -7.60
N ALA A 86 13.92 2.79 -6.56
CA ALA A 86 15.29 3.25 -6.68
C ALA A 86 16.17 2.29 -7.50
N LEU A 87 15.93 0.98 -7.41
CA LEU A 87 16.61 -0.01 -8.24
C LEU A 87 16.27 0.15 -9.72
N ARG A 88 15.01 0.43 -10.06
CA ARG A 88 14.54 0.54 -11.46
C ARG A 88 14.84 1.89 -12.09
N THR A 89 14.94 2.95 -11.30
CA THR A 89 15.27 4.30 -11.80
C THR A 89 16.77 4.54 -11.92
N ARG A 90 17.62 3.79 -11.19
CA ARG A 90 19.09 3.87 -11.33
C ARG A 90 19.62 3.18 -12.57
N THR A 91 18.84 2.32 -13.20
CA THR A 91 19.19 1.58 -14.42
C THR A 91 18.66 2.23 -15.70
N GLN A 92 18.17 3.47 -15.64
CA GLN A 92 17.74 4.26 -16.79
C GLN A 92 18.63 5.49 -17.00
#